data_AF-W6NG02-F1
#
_entry.id   AF-W6NG02-F1
#
_cell.length_a   1.000
_cell.length_b   1.000
_cell.length_c   1.000
_cell.angle_alpha   90.00
_cell.angle_beta   90.00
_cell.angle_gamma   90.00
#
_symmetry.space_group_name_H-M   'P 1'
#
loop_
_entity.id
_entity.type
_entity.pdbx_description
1 polymer ?
#
loop_
_entity_poly.entity_id
_entity_poly.type
_entity_poly.pdbx_seq_one_letter_code
_entity_poly.pdbx_strand_id
1 'polypeptide(L)'
;MQKKRSNKIKVQFKRAVEAITRVARSELGMTKPGRRKIDKQTWLWTDHVRDKVREKKKQYHAFLSEKTADNWQRYQIAKKEAKKVVASVKAAHFAELNEKLESRDGEPSRTVSQRPAIARPRI
;
A
#
# COMPACT_ATOMS: atom_id res chain seq x y z
N MET A 1 33.66 21.23 16.28
CA MET A 1 32.20 21.56 16.18
C MET A 1 31.36 20.52 15.41
N GLN A 2 31.93 19.75 14.47
CA GLN A 2 31.17 18.80 13.62
C GLN A 2 30.53 17.62 14.36
N LYS A 3 31.20 17.06 15.39
CA LYS A 3 30.72 15.89 16.15
C LYS A 3 29.40 16.15 16.90
N LYS A 4 29.21 17.37 17.41
CA LYS A 4 27.96 17.79 18.09
C LYS A 4 26.78 17.87 17.12
N ARG A 5 27.01 18.35 15.89
CA ARG A 5 25.98 18.42 14.82
C ARG A 5 25.58 17.01 14.34
N SER A 6 26.55 16.12 14.14
CA SER A 6 26.30 14.72 13.76
C SER A 6 25.45 13.98 14.80
N ASN A 7 25.77 14.14 16.10
CA ASN A 7 24.96 13.55 17.17
C ASN A 7 23.54 14.13 17.23
N LYS A 8 23.38 15.43 17.00
CA LYS A 8 22.06 16.07 16.96
C LYS A 8 21.18 15.49 15.85
N ILE A 9 21.74 15.28 14.65
CA ILE A 9 21.01 14.68 13.51
C ILE A 9 20.57 13.25 13.84
N LYS A 10 21.47 12.43 14.41
CA LYS A 10 21.14 11.05 14.81
C LYS A 10 20.00 11.00 15.84
N VAL A 11 20.01 11.91 16.82
CA VAL A 11 18.96 11.99 17.84
C VAL A 11 17.63 12.43 17.23
N GLN A 12 17.62 13.38 16.31
CA GLN A 12 16.40 13.82 15.62
C GLN A 12 15.81 12.70 14.76
N PHE A 13 16.65 11.98 14.01
CA PHE A 13 16.21 10.83 13.22
C PHE A 13 15.62 9.73 14.10
N LYS A 14 16.27 9.41 15.23
CA LYS A 14 15.76 8.42 16.17
C LYS A 14 14.38 8.81 16.71
N ARG A 15 14.18 10.06 17.10
CA ARG A 15 12.89 10.57 17.59
C ARG A 15 11.80 10.51 16.51
N ALA A 16 12.13 10.82 15.27
CA ALA A 16 11.20 10.71 14.15
C ALA A 16 10.76 9.25 13.92
N VAL A 17 11.72 8.32 13.91
CA VAL A 17 11.43 6.88 13.77
C VAL A 17 10.56 6.38 14.93
N GLU A 18 10.84 6.79 16.17
CA GLU A 18 10.04 6.43 17.34
C GLU A 18 8.60 6.98 17.25
N ALA A 19 8.43 8.23 16.80
CA ALA A 19 7.12 8.83 16.61
C ALA A 19 6.30 8.10 15.53
N ILE A 20 6.91 7.80 14.37
CA ILE A 20 6.29 7.03 13.29
C ILE A 20 5.89 5.65 13.79
N THR A 21 6.80 4.97 14.49
CA THR A 21 6.55 3.63 15.04
C THR A 21 5.39 3.65 16.04
N ARG A 22 5.31 4.67 16.89
CA ARG A 22 4.23 4.82 17.88
C ARG A 22 2.88 5.00 17.19
N VAL A 23 2.80 5.88 16.19
CA VAL A 23 1.58 6.11 15.40
C VAL A 23 1.19 4.84 14.67
N ALA A 24 2.13 4.17 13.98
CA ALA A 24 1.88 2.93 13.27
C ALA A 24 1.34 1.82 14.20
N ARG A 25 1.92 1.67 15.40
CA ARG A 25 1.41 0.70 16.40
C ARG A 25 0.01 1.03 16.90
N SER A 26 -0.33 2.32 17.01
CA SER A 26 -1.64 2.78 17.46
C SER A 26 -2.71 2.58 16.39
N GLU A 27 -2.44 3.01 15.15
CA GLU A 27 -3.40 3.00 14.04
C GLU A 27 -3.54 1.59 13.42
N LEU A 28 -2.43 0.86 13.26
CA LEU A 28 -2.40 -0.45 12.59
C LEU A 28 -2.37 -1.63 13.56
N GLY A 29 -2.23 -1.36 14.86
CA GLY A 29 -2.04 -2.38 15.88
C GLY A 29 -0.65 -3.06 15.83
N MET A 30 -0.38 -3.94 16.80
CA MET A 30 0.81 -4.80 16.78
C MET A 30 0.44 -6.25 16.44
N THR A 31 1.15 -6.85 15.48
CA THR A 31 1.03 -8.28 15.22
C THR A 31 1.67 -9.08 16.36
N LYS A 32 0.93 -10.02 16.95
CA LYS A 32 1.46 -10.90 18.00
C LYS A 32 2.65 -11.71 17.45
N PRO A 33 3.83 -11.70 18.11
CA PRO A 33 4.93 -12.57 17.73
C PRO A 33 4.48 -14.03 17.82
N GLY A 34 4.80 -14.84 16.81
CA GLY A 34 4.42 -16.26 16.74
C GLY A 34 3.01 -16.57 16.22
N ARG A 35 2.18 -15.57 15.85
CA ARG A 35 0.89 -15.84 15.21
C ARG A 35 1.12 -16.27 13.74
N ARG A 36 0.44 -17.34 13.29
CA ARG A 36 0.45 -17.77 11.88
C ARG A 36 0.12 -16.58 10.97
N LYS A 37 0.83 -16.53 9.83
CA LYS A 37 0.68 -15.57 8.73
C LYS A 37 -0.78 -15.16 8.61
N ILE A 38 -1.09 -13.88 8.84
CA ILE A 38 -2.40 -13.32 8.47
C ILE A 38 -2.66 -13.80 7.04
N ASP A 39 -3.83 -14.39 6.77
CA ASP A 39 -4.21 -14.76 5.42
C ASP A 39 -4.48 -13.47 4.63
N LYS A 40 -3.39 -12.76 4.31
CA LYS A 40 -3.39 -11.45 3.65
C LYS A 40 -3.99 -11.53 2.24
N GLN A 41 -4.39 -12.72 1.80
CA GLN A 41 -4.92 -12.98 0.47
C GLN A 41 -6.42 -13.28 0.45
N THR A 42 -7.10 -13.59 1.57
CA THR A 42 -8.54 -13.90 1.55
C THR A 42 -9.36 -12.77 0.91
N TRP A 43 -8.97 -11.51 1.11
CA TRP A 43 -9.74 -10.35 0.63
C TRP A 43 -9.50 -10.02 -0.84
N LEU A 44 -8.42 -10.54 -1.45
CA LEU A 44 -8.17 -10.43 -2.90
C LEU A 44 -8.88 -11.53 -3.71
N TRP A 45 -9.48 -12.51 -3.04
CA TRP A 45 -10.24 -13.61 -3.66
C TRP A 45 -11.71 -13.23 -3.85
N THR A 46 -11.97 -12.16 -4.59
CA THR A 46 -13.35 -11.86 -5.03
C THR A 46 -13.88 -12.99 -5.93
N ASP A 47 -15.20 -13.14 -6.02
CA ASP A 47 -15.81 -14.16 -6.88
C ASP A 47 -15.33 -14.06 -8.33
N HIS A 48 -15.13 -12.83 -8.82
CA HIS A 48 -14.57 -12.58 -10.14
C HIS A 48 -13.13 -13.13 -10.31
N VAL A 49 -12.25 -12.96 -9.31
CA VAL A 49 -10.90 -13.54 -9.31
C VAL A 49 -10.98 -15.07 -9.28
N ARG A 50 -11.84 -15.62 -8.42
CA ARG A 50 -12.04 -17.07 -8.28
C ARG A 50 -12.52 -17.69 -9.59
N ASP A 51 -13.47 -17.06 -10.26
CA ASP A 51 -14.03 -17.52 -11.52
C ASP A 51 -12.98 -17.56 -12.63
N LYS A 52 -12.19 -16.49 -12.80
CA LYS A 52 -11.13 -16.47 -13.81
C LYS A 52 -10.00 -17.45 -13.51
N VAL A 53 -9.65 -17.65 -12.24
CA VAL A 53 -8.67 -18.67 -11.84
C VAL A 53 -9.21 -20.08 -12.07
N ARG A 54 -10.50 -20.33 -11.81
CA ARG A 54 -11.17 -21.60 -12.08
C ARG A 54 -11.19 -21.89 -13.58
N GLU A 55 -11.51 -20.89 -14.40
CA GLU A 55 -11.52 -21.03 -15.85
C GLU A 55 -10.12 -21.33 -16.41
N LYS A 56 -9.09 -20.60 -15.95
CA LYS A 56 -7.69 -20.92 -16.27
C LYS A 56 -7.34 -22.38 -15.94
N LYS A 57 -7.79 -22.89 -14.78
CA LYS A 57 -7.54 -24.29 -14.39
C LYS A 57 -8.26 -25.27 -15.32
N LYS A 58 -9.54 -25.02 -15.65
CA LYS A 58 -10.30 -25.85 -16.59
C LYS A 58 -9.60 -25.97 -17.93
N GLN A 59 -9.17 -24.85 -18.51
CA GLN A 59 -8.46 -24.84 -19.80
C GLN A 59 -7.09 -25.54 -19.73
N TYR A 60 -6.40 -25.43 -18.58
CA TYR A 60 -5.16 -26.18 -18.37
C TYR A 60 -5.40 -27.69 -18.33
N HIS A 61 -6.47 -28.15 -17.68
CA HIS A 61 -6.84 -29.57 -17.65
C HIS A 61 -7.26 -30.08 -19.04
N ALA A 62 -8.04 -29.31 -19.80
CA ALA A 62 -8.38 -29.64 -21.19
C ALA A 62 -7.13 -29.75 -22.08
N PHE A 63 -6.17 -28.85 -21.90
CA PHE A 63 -4.87 -28.93 -22.57
C PHE A 63 -4.09 -30.19 -22.18
N LEU A 64 -4.09 -30.58 -20.90
CA LEU A 64 -3.39 -31.81 -20.47
C LEU A 64 -4.01 -33.08 -21.07
N SER A 65 -5.32 -33.10 -21.30
CA SER A 65 -6.03 -34.24 -21.90
C SER A 65 -5.73 -34.41 -23.39
N GLU A 66 -5.93 -33.36 -24.20
CA GLU A 66 -5.90 -33.48 -25.67
C GLU A 66 -4.64 -32.89 -26.32
N LYS A 67 -3.84 -32.10 -25.58
CA LYS A 67 -2.57 -31.45 -25.99
C LYS A 67 -2.60 -30.74 -27.35
N THR A 68 -3.76 -30.25 -27.76
CA THR A 68 -3.94 -29.52 -29.02
C THR A 68 -3.46 -28.07 -28.94
N ALA A 69 -3.11 -27.49 -30.09
CA ALA A 69 -2.73 -26.08 -30.21
C ALA A 69 -3.88 -25.13 -29.82
N ASP A 70 -5.13 -25.51 -30.12
CA ASP A 70 -6.32 -24.74 -29.73
C ASP A 70 -6.48 -24.68 -28.20
N ASN A 71 -6.38 -25.84 -27.52
CA ASN A 71 -6.45 -25.89 -26.06
C ASN A 71 -5.29 -25.12 -25.40
N TRP A 72 -4.10 -25.12 -26.01
CA TRP A 72 -2.99 -24.29 -25.57
C TRP A 72 -3.30 -22.79 -25.68
N GLN A 73 -3.87 -22.35 -26.81
CA GLN A 73 -4.25 -20.96 -27.03
C GLN A 73 -5.34 -20.52 -26.03
N ARG A 74 -6.37 -21.34 -25.82
CA ARG A 74 -7.43 -21.10 -24.82
C ARG A 74 -6.88 -20.94 -23.41
N TYR A 75 -5.94 -21.81 -23.01
CA TYR A 75 -5.26 -21.69 -21.73
C TYR A 75 -4.46 -20.37 -21.60
N GLN A 76 -3.74 -19.97 -22.65
CA GLN A 76 -2.98 -18.72 -22.63
C GLN A 76 -3.88 -17.49 -22.46
N ILE A 77 -5.02 -17.46 -23.14
CA ILE A 77 -6.03 -16.40 -23.01
C ILE A 77 -6.54 -16.36 -21.56
N ALA A 78 -7.04 -17.48 -21.04
CA ALA A 78 -7.56 -17.56 -19.68
C ALA A 78 -6.50 -17.21 -18.62
N LYS A 79 -5.23 -17.59 -18.83
CA LYS A 79 -4.10 -17.22 -17.97
C LYS A 79 -3.84 -15.71 -17.96
N LYS A 80 -3.86 -15.06 -19.12
CA LYS A 80 -3.69 -13.60 -19.23
C LYS A 80 -4.83 -12.86 -18.55
N GLU A 81 -6.07 -13.30 -18.77
CA GLU A 81 -7.26 -12.72 -18.13
C GLU A 81 -7.21 -12.82 -16.61
N ALA A 82 -6.93 -14.01 -16.06
CA ALA A 82 -6.81 -14.19 -14.62
C ALA A 82 -5.75 -13.27 -14.01
N LYS A 83 -4.59 -13.12 -14.68
CA LYS A 83 -3.53 -12.21 -14.23
C LYS A 83 -3.99 -10.74 -14.26
N LYS A 84 -4.70 -10.33 -15.32
CA LYS A 84 -5.24 -8.97 -15.45
C LYS A 84 -6.24 -8.66 -14.34
N VAL A 85 -7.16 -9.57 -14.06
CA VAL A 85 -8.17 -9.38 -13.01
C VAL A 85 -7.53 -9.28 -11.63
N VAL A 86 -6.59 -10.17 -11.29
CA VAL A 86 -5.87 -10.10 -10.00
C VAL A 86 -5.13 -8.77 -9.85
N ALA A 87 -4.45 -8.31 -10.91
CA ALA A 87 -3.75 -7.03 -10.89
C ALA A 87 -4.72 -5.84 -10.70
N SER A 88 -5.86 -5.86 -11.40
CA SER A 88 -6.88 -4.82 -11.32
C SER A 88 -7.52 -4.75 -9.94
N VAL A 89 -7.95 -5.88 -9.36
CA VAL A 89 -8.53 -5.93 -8.01
C VAL A 89 -7.52 -5.44 -6.97
N LYS A 90 -6.25 -5.85 -7.11
CA LYS A 90 -5.18 -5.38 -6.24
C LYS A 90 -4.97 -3.87 -6.35
N ALA A 91 -4.92 -3.33 -7.56
CA ALA A 91 -4.76 -1.90 -7.79
C ALA A 91 -5.93 -1.10 -7.20
N ALA A 92 -7.17 -1.54 -7.44
CA ALA A 92 -8.36 -0.89 -6.89
C ALA A 92 -8.35 -0.84 -5.36
N HIS A 93 -8.01 -1.97 -4.71
CA HIS A 93 -7.92 -2.02 -3.25
C HIS A 93 -6.86 -1.06 -2.68
N PHE A 94 -5.69 -0.97 -3.31
CA PHE A 94 -4.65 -0.04 -2.83
C PHE A 94 -4.97 1.42 -3.16
N ALA A 95 -5.68 1.70 -4.26
CA ALA A 95 -6.17 3.04 -4.57
C ALA A 95 -7.15 3.54 -3.48
N GLU A 96 -8.12 2.71 -3.10
CA GLU A 96 -9.08 3.03 -2.03
C GLU A 96 -8.40 3.28 -0.67
N LEU A 97 -7.39 2.48 -0.32
CA LEU A 97 -6.63 2.69 0.92
C LEU A 97 -5.84 4.02 0.90
N ASN A 98 -5.25 4.36 -0.23
CA ASN A 98 -4.51 5.61 -0.37
C ASN A 98 -5.43 6.83 -0.27
N GLU A 99 -6.59 6.79 -0.93
CA GLU A 99 -7.60 7.87 -0.85
C GLU A 99 -8.05 8.13 0.60
N LYS A 100 -8.30 7.06 1.38
CA LYS A 100 -8.65 7.16 2.80
C LYS A 100 -7.52 7.73 3.66
N LEU A 101 -6.26 7.45 3.32
CA LEU A 101 -5.09 8.00 4.01
C LEU A 101 -4.83 9.47 3.67
N GLU A 102 -5.17 9.89 2.45
CA GLU A 102 -5.08 11.29 2.02
C GLU A 102 -6.21 12.16 2.62
N SER A 103 -7.27 11.54 3.16
CA SER A 103 -8.48 12.23 3.64
C SER A 103 -8.47 12.65 5.13
N ARG A 104 -7.32 12.80 5.79
CA ARG A 104 -7.27 13.24 7.20
C ARG A 104 -6.14 14.25 7.47
N ASP A 105 -6.52 15.53 7.51
CA ASP A 105 -5.85 16.67 8.16
C ASP A 105 -4.31 16.73 8.05
N GLY A 106 -3.80 16.65 6.82
CA GLY A 106 -2.37 16.81 6.50
C GLY A 106 -1.94 18.23 6.16
N GLU A 107 -2.78 19.25 6.34
CA GLU A 107 -2.36 20.65 6.24
C GLU A 107 -1.86 21.13 7.61
N PRO A 108 -0.55 21.40 7.78
CA PRO A 108 -0.14 22.27 8.88
C PRO A 108 -0.75 23.62 8.54
N SER A 109 -1.87 23.96 9.19
CA SER A 109 -2.48 25.28 9.13
C SER A 109 -1.34 26.30 9.26
N ARG A 110 -1.00 26.96 8.16
CA ARG A 110 -0.03 28.04 8.15
C ARG A 110 -0.66 29.13 8.98
N THR A 111 -0.39 29.12 10.29
CA THR A 111 -0.52 30.30 11.13
C THR A 111 0.48 31.29 10.55
N VAL A 112 0.04 32.07 9.58
CA VAL A 112 0.59 33.37 9.27
C VAL A 112 0.35 34.19 10.53
N SER A 113 1.29 34.10 11.46
CA SER A 113 1.46 35.11 12.50
C SER A 113 1.76 36.40 11.75
N GLN A 114 0.73 37.22 11.51
CA GLN A 114 0.90 38.61 11.19
C GLN A 114 1.72 39.21 12.34
N ARG A 115 3.01 39.45 12.08
CA ARG A 115 3.80 40.33 12.94
C ARG A 115 3.23 41.74 12.77
N PRO A 116 2.85 42.45 13.83
CA PRO A 116 2.47 43.85 13.68
C PRO A 116 3.68 44.65 13.21
N ALA A 117 3.46 45.53 12.23
CA ALA A 117 4.47 46.45 11.73
C ALA A 117 4.89 47.41 12.85
N ILE A 118 6.14 47.28 13.30
CA ILE A 118 6.76 48.27 14.19
C ILE A 118 7.08 49.50 13.33
N ALA A 119 6.32 50.57 13.52
CA ALA A 119 6.64 51.89 12.97
C ALA A 119 7.97 52.36 13.58
N ARG A 120 8.98 52.59 12.74
CA ARG A 120 10.22 53.26 13.17
C ARG A 120 9.96 54.77 13.25
N PRO A 121 10.31 55.46 14.34
CA PRO A 121 10.29 56.91 14.36
C PRO A 121 11.38 57.43 13.41
N ARG A 122 11.02 58.44 12.63
CA ARG A 122 11.95 59.24 11.85
C ARG A 122 12.54 60.31 12.77
N ILE A 123 13.79 60.13 13.17
CA ILE A 123 14.69 61.20 13.63
C ILE A 123 16.01 60.99 12.91
#